data_AF-A0A3A2Z1I4-F1
#
_entry.id   AF-A0A3A2Z1I4-F1
#
_cell.length_a   1.000
_cell.length_b   1.000
_cell.length_c   1.000
_cell.angle_alpha   90.00
_cell.angle_beta   90.00
_cell.angle_gamma   90.00
#
_symmetry.space_group_name_H-M   'P 1'
#
loop_
_entity.id
_entity.type
_entity.pdbx_description
1 polymer ?
#
loop_
_entity_poly.entity_id
_entity_poly.type
_entity_poly.pdbx_seq_one_letter_code
_entity_poly.pdbx_strand_id
1 'polypeptide(L)' 'MRAYGELIQEPEMENKVDVVTHQKWSGANYVDNMLKMVTGGVSSTSAMGKGVTETQFH' A
#
# COMPACT_ATOMS: atom_id res chain seq x y z
N MET A 1 4.90 -13.14 16.65
CA MET A 1 4.43 -12.70 15.32
C MET A 1 3.82 -13.79 14.45
N ARG A 2 4.13 -15.08 14.66
CA ARG A 2 3.56 -16.20 13.90
C ARG A 2 2.02 -16.29 13.94
N ALA A 3 1.42 -16.10 15.12
CA ALA A 3 -0.04 -16.15 15.28
C ALA A 3 -0.80 -15.08 14.47
N TYR A 4 -0.23 -13.89 14.28
CA TYR A 4 -0.85 -12.86 13.42
C TYR A 4 -0.78 -13.25 11.94
N GLY A 5 0.37 -13.80 11.51
CA GLY A 5 0.55 -14.32 10.16
C GLY A 5 -0.47 -15.39 9.81
N GLU A 6 -0.57 -16.42 10.65
CA GLU A 6 -1.43 -17.59 10.41
C GLU A 6 -2.92 -17.30 10.59
N LEU A 7 -3.31 -16.51 11.61
CA LEU A 7 -4.73 -16.33 11.95
C LEU A 7 -5.39 -15.15 11.22
N ILE A 8 -4.60 -14.16 10.78
CA ILE A 8 -5.13 -12.92 10.19
C ILE A 8 -4.59 -12.75 8.78
N GLN A 9 -3.26 -12.64 8.62
CA GLN A 9 -2.67 -12.19 7.36
C GLN A 9 -2.80 -13.23 6.23
N GLU A 10 -2.56 -14.51 6.50
CA GLU A 10 -2.72 -15.60 5.52
C GLU A 10 -4.17 -15.71 5.03
N PRO A 11 -5.20 -15.80 5.91
CA PRO A 11 -6.60 -15.77 5.48
C PRO A 11 -6.98 -14.50 4.70
N GLU A 12 -6.48 -13.32 5.10
CA GLU A 12 -6.76 -12.08 4.37
C GLU A 12 -6.13 -12.08 2.96
N MET A 13 -4.93 -12.65 2.81
CA MET A 13 -4.29 -12.84 1.50
C MET A 13 -5.06 -13.83 0.62
N GLU A 14 -5.45 -14.98 1.17
CA GLU A 14 -6.22 -16.01 0.43
C GLU A 14 -7.57 -15.47 -0.07
N ASN A 15 -8.25 -14.68 0.77
CA ASN A 15 -9.54 -14.08 0.46
C ASN A 15 -9.42 -12.76 -0.31
N LYS A 16 -8.21 -12.31 -0.66
CA LYS A 16 -7.94 -11.05 -1.38
C LYS A 16 -8.57 -9.83 -0.70
N VAL A 17 -8.47 -9.77 0.62
CA VAL A 17 -8.95 -8.64 1.42
C VAL A 17 -8.06 -7.43 1.14
N ASP A 18 -8.66 -6.31 0.75
CA ASP A 18 -7.92 -5.11 0.34
C ASP A 18 -7.02 -4.53 1.45
N VAL A 19 -7.36 -4.80 2.72
CA VAL A 19 -6.64 -4.30 3.91
C VAL A 19 -5.22 -4.85 4.02
N VAL A 20 -4.92 -6.03 3.44
CA VAL A 20 -3.54 -6.55 3.35
C VAL A 20 -2.63 -5.49 2.72
N THR A 21 -3.16 -4.84 1.68
CA THR A 21 -2.50 -3.71 1.02
C THR A 21 -2.87 -2.37 1.66
N HIS A 22 -2.57 -2.24 2.95
CA HIS A 22 -3.03 -1.12 3.78
C HIS A 22 -2.66 0.27 3.25
N GLN A 23 -1.52 0.44 2.57
CA GLN A 23 -1.10 1.74 2.02
C GLN A 23 -1.99 2.10 0.83
N LYS A 24 -2.26 1.12 -0.03
CA LYS A 24 -3.19 1.29 -1.15
C LYS A 24 -4.62 1.52 -0.64
N TRP A 25 -5.07 0.69 0.30
CA TRP A 25 -6.39 0.76 0.91
C TRP A 25 -6.65 2.11 1.61
N SER A 26 -5.65 2.66 2.29
CA SER A 26 -5.73 3.98 2.94
C SER A 26 -5.70 5.16 1.95
N GLY A 27 -5.63 4.90 0.65
CA GLY A 27 -5.66 5.94 -0.39
C GLY A 27 -4.32 6.61 -0.66
N ALA A 28 -3.17 5.98 -0.36
CA ALA A 28 -1.85 6.60 -0.62
C ALA A 28 -1.67 7.01 -2.09
N ASN A 29 -2.13 6.20 -3.05
CA ASN A 29 -2.12 6.54 -4.47
C ASN A 29 -2.95 7.79 -4.80
N TYR A 30 -4.08 7.98 -4.12
CA TYR A 30 -4.94 9.13 -4.35
C TYR A 30 -4.23 10.42 -3.94
N VAL A 31 -3.63 10.43 -2.75
CA VAL A 31 -2.85 11.56 -2.25
C VAL A 31 -1.62 11.81 -3.12
N ASP A 32 -0.91 10.76 -3.53
CA ASP A 32 0.24 10.90 -4.43
C ASP A 32 -0.14 11.50 -5.79
N ASN A 33 -1.32 11.15 -6.33
CA ASN A 33 -1.81 11.72 -7.57
C ASN A 33 -2.19 13.20 -7.41
N MET A 34 -2.79 13.57 -6.27
CA MET A 34 -3.02 14.98 -5.95
C MET A 34 -1.71 15.76 -5.85
N LEU A 35 -0.72 15.20 -5.16
CA LEU A 35 0.60 15.81 -5.02
C LEU A 35 1.27 15.98 -6.40
N LYS A 36 1.28 14.95 -7.23
CA LYS A 36 1.81 15.02 -8.59
C LYS A 36 1.09 16.07 -9.45
N MET A 37 -0.22 16.23 -9.29
CA MET A 37 -0.99 17.23 -10.02
C MET A 37 -0.46 18.65 -9.72
N VAL A 38 -0.21 18.97 -8.44
CA VAL A 38 0.26 20.31 -8.05
C VAL A 38 1.76 20.52 -8.28
N THR A 39 2.57 19.46 -8.37
CA THR A 39 4.03 19.54 -8.57
C THR A 39 4.48 19.35 -10.03
N GLY A 40 3.56 19.42 -11.00
CA GLY A 40 3.91 19.27 -12.42
C GLY A 40 4.32 17.85 -12.80
N GLY A 41 3.78 16.84 -12.10
CA GLY A 41 3.95 15.42 -12.38
C GLY A 41 5.12 14.75 -11.65
N VAL A 42 5.95 15.49 -10.92
CA VAL A 42 7.16 14.97 -10.27
C VAL A 42 7.12 15.20 -8.77
N SER A 43 7.36 14.17 -7.97
CA SER A 43 7.47 14.29 -6.51
C SER A 43 8.57 13.37 -5.99
N SER A 44 9.49 13.93 -5.19
CA SER A 44 10.55 13.17 -4.49
C SER A 44 10.07 12.55 -3.17
N THR A 45 8.85 12.87 -2.73
CA THR A 45 8.26 12.44 -1.45
C THR A 45 6.95 11.67 -1.64
N SER A 46 6.78 11.01 -2.79
CA SER A 46 5.63 10.12 -3.08
C SER A 46 5.60 8.97 -2.07
N ALA A 47 4.45 8.71 -1.45
CA ALA A 47 4.28 7.63 -0.49
C ALA A 47 4.43 6.24 -1.15
N MET A 48 3.89 6.09 -2.36
CA MET A 48 3.94 4.87 -3.18
C MET A 48 5.20 4.83 -4.06
N GLY A 49 6.33 5.34 -3.53
CA GLY A 49 7.62 5.41 -4.19
C GLY A 49 8.50 4.17 -4.00
N LYS A 50 9.81 4.35 -4.16
CA LYS A 50 10.79 3.28 -3.95
C LYS A 50 10.77 2.81 -2.48
N GLY A 51 10.66 1.50 -2.26
CA GLY A 51 10.67 0.90 -0.92
C GLY A 51 9.29 0.82 -0.26
N VAL A 52 8.23 1.05 -1.01
CA VAL A 52 6.84 0.78 -0.58
C VAL A 52 6.69 -0.66 -0.08
N THR A 53 5.94 -0.88 1.00
CA THR A 53 5.82 -2.22 1.60
C THR A 53 4.92 -3.13 0.77
N GLU A 54 4.05 -2.53 -0.05
CA GLU A 54 3.13 -3.25 -0.92
C GLU A 54 3.83 -4.20 -1.92
N THR A 55 5.11 -3.99 -2.23
CA THR A 55 5.87 -4.92 -3.09
C THR A 55 6.09 -6.29 -2.45
N GLN A 56 5.77 -6.47 -1.18
CA GLN A 56 5.89 -7.73 -0.46
C GLN A 56 4.64 -8.61 -0.61
N PHE A 57 3.53 -8.04 -1.09
CA PHE A 57 2.25 -8.72 -1.26
C PHE A 57 2.01 -8.94 -2.77
N HIS A 58 1.80 -10.19 -3.18
CA HIS A 58 1.62 -10.63 -4.57
C HIS A 58 0.41 -11.53 -4.70
#